data_AF-A0AB36ZAX5-F1
#
_entry.id   AF-A0AB36ZAX5-F1
#
_cell.length_a   1.000
_cell.length_b   1.000
_cell.length_c   1.000
_cell.angle_alpha   90.00
_cell.angle_beta   90.00
_cell.angle_gamma   90.00
#
_symmetry.space_group_name_H-M   'P 1'
#
loop_
_entity.id
_entity.type
_entity.pdbx_description
1 polymer ?
#
loop_
_entity_poly.entity_id
_entity_poly.type
_entity_poly.pdbx_seq_one_letter_code
_entity_poly.pdbx_strand_id
1 'polypeptide(L)'
;PAPRRIRLRLLVALLVLALVLAGAGIALSLASRSGGAGAPAASSPDPGPTSSVDMAERVAGLEKRFAAGFPQHSIVLTGSSTIGRWTTSKEDLRPLETYNIGIGGTTVADHLAWLDRMVVPFDPRAVIVYVGANDISGEEGSRTGAQTAGAVVEYLQRVEEVAPDAELFYVEIAETPARASVGAEVRAANTAVSAYAETDDRVTFVPTADALVTSDGSVDPSLFVDDGLHFDEAGYARFSEAVRAVVLPALE
;
A
#
# COMPACT_ATOMS: atom_id res chain seq x y z
N PRO A 1 -17.08 -19.78 15.40
CA PRO A 1 -15.83 -20.43 14.91
C PRO A 1 -14.82 -19.48 14.21
N ALA A 2 -15.16 -18.22 13.92
CA ALA A 2 -14.30 -17.22 13.27
C ALA A 2 -13.00 -16.78 14.01
N PRO A 3 -12.93 -16.65 15.36
CA PRO A 3 -11.80 -15.97 16.00
C PRO A 3 -10.50 -16.78 16.02
N ARG A 4 -10.55 -18.11 15.75
CA ARG A 4 -9.35 -18.95 15.70
C ARG A 4 -8.63 -18.88 14.35
N ARG A 5 -9.34 -18.63 13.24
CA ARG A 5 -8.74 -18.50 11.91
C ARG A 5 -8.00 -17.17 11.75
N ILE A 6 -8.59 -16.09 12.28
CA ILE A 6 -7.97 -14.75 12.33
C ILE A 6 -6.66 -14.78 13.12
N ARG A 7 -6.65 -15.41 14.32
CA ARG A 7 -5.44 -15.55 15.14
C ARG A 7 -4.33 -16.38 14.48
N LEU A 8 -4.69 -17.37 13.66
CA LEU A 8 -3.72 -18.21 12.95
C LEU A 8 -3.10 -17.47 11.75
N ARG A 9 -3.89 -16.69 11.01
CA ARG A 9 -3.41 -15.82 9.93
C ARG A 9 -2.47 -14.72 10.45
N LEU A 10 -2.82 -14.09 11.57
CA LEU A 10 -1.95 -13.15 12.30
C LEU A 10 -0.62 -13.79 12.70
N LEU A 11 -0.64 -15.04 13.20
CA LEU A 11 0.57 -15.73 13.60
C LEU A 11 1.49 -16.04 12.40
N VAL A 12 0.91 -16.42 11.26
CA VAL A 12 1.65 -16.75 10.03
C VAL A 12 2.22 -15.48 9.39
N ALA A 13 1.46 -14.40 9.30
CA ALA A 13 1.95 -13.11 8.79
C ALA A 13 3.10 -12.56 9.65
N LEU A 14 2.98 -12.64 10.99
CA LEU A 14 4.06 -12.28 11.89
C LEU A 14 5.28 -13.21 11.77
N LEU A 15 5.08 -14.50 11.47
CA LEU A 15 6.18 -15.45 11.24
C LEU A 15 6.91 -15.18 9.93
N VAL A 16 6.19 -14.88 8.85
CA VAL A 16 6.76 -14.52 7.54
C VAL A 16 7.52 -13.21 7.66
N LEU A 17 6.95 -12.21 8.35
CA LEU A 17 7.63 -10.95 8.66
C LEU A 17 8.90 -11.18 9.52
N ALA A 18 8.84 -12.05 10.52
CA ALA A 18 10.00 -12.42 11.33
C ALA A 18 11.09 -13.17 10.54
N LEU A 19 10.70 -14.01 9.56
CA LEU A 19 11.63 -14.72 8.69
C LEU A 19 12.31 -13.78 7.69
N VAL A 20 11.60 -12.78 7.17
CA VAL A 20 12.18 -11.71 6.34
C VAL A 20 13.16 -10.85 7.16
N LEU A 21 12.83 -10.55 8.43
CA LEU A 21 13.73 -9.85 9.35
C LEU A 21 14.99 -10.66 9.71
N ALA A 22 14.90 -12.00 9.77
CA ALA A 22 16.03 -12.87 10.10
C ALA A 22 17.00 -13.11 8.92
N GLY A 23 16.58 -12.86 7.68
CA GLY A 23 17.39 -13.09 6.47
C GLY A 23 18.50 -12.06 6.23
N ALA A 24 18.50 -10.93 6.93
CA ALA A 24 19.43 -9.82 6.70
C ALA A 24 20.67 -9.79 7.61
N GLY A 25 20.90 -10.81 8.46
CA GLY A 25 21.96 -10.77 9.47
C GLY A 25 22.76 -12.06 9.60
N ILE A 26 23.74 -12.29 8.72
CA ILE A 26 24.86 -13.18 9.05
C ILE A 26 26.17 -12.43 8.85
N ALA A 27 26.57 -11.70 9.89
CA ALA A 27 27.94 -11.26 10.10
C ALA A 27 28.33 -11.44 11.59
N LEU A 28 29.00 -12.57 11.85
CA LEU A 28 30.10 -12.83 12.79
C LEU A 28 30.06 -12.22 14.22
N SER A 29 30.08 -13.08 15.25
CA SER A 29 31.24 -13.26 16.15
C SER A 29 30.85 -14.01 17.45
N LEU A 30 31.73 -14.93 17.85
CA LEU A 30 31.69 -15.64 19.12
C LEU A 30 32.30 -14.75 20.21
N ALA A 31 31.51 -14.35 21.20
CA ALA A 31 32.03 -13.94 22.51
C ALA A 31 31.00 -14.12 23.63
N SER A 32 31.33 -15.08 24.52
CA SER A 32 31.03 -15.20 25.96
C SER A 32 29.76 -14.58 26.57
N ARG A 33 28.96 -15.47 27.19
CA ARG A 33 27.88 -15.22 28.15
C ARG A 33 28.33 -14.44 29.39
N SER A 34 27.50 -13.48 29.83
CA SER A 34 27.19 -13.25 31.25
C SER A 34 25.76 -12.75 31.39
N GLY A 35 25.05 -13.27 32.39
CA GLY A 35 23.61 -13.21 32.52
C GLY A 35 23.02 -11.84 32.88
N GLY A 36 21.71 -11.74 32.62
CA GLY A 36 20.84 -10.66 33.03
C GLY A 36 19.42 -10.98 32.58
N ALA A 37 18.54 -11.30 33.53
CA ALA A 37 17.11 -11.44 33.27
C ALA A 37 16.54 -10.06 32.89
N GLY A 38 16.26 -9.85 31.60
CA GLY A 38 15.61 -8.65 31.07
C GLY A 38 14.11 -8.89 30.93
N ALA A 39 13.32 -8.01 31.53
CA ALA A 39 11.87 -7.91 31.40
C ALA A 39 11.42 -7.85 29.93
N PRO A 40 10.17 -8.23 29.61
CA PRO A 40 9.67 -8.14 28.23
C PRO A 40 9.74 -6.69 27.76
N ALA A 41 10.37 -6.47 26.62
CA ALA A 41 10.41 -5.19 25.95
C ALA A 41 8.98 -4.74 25.67
N ALA A 42 8.56 -3.64 26.29
CA ALA A 42 7.35 -2.95 25.92
C ALA A 42 7.46 -2.53 24.45
N SER A 43 6.45 -2.87 23.66
CA SER A 43 6.23 -2.32 22.33
C SER A 43 6.29 -0.80 22.40
N SER A 44 7.28 -0.20 21.75
CA SER A 44 7.33 1.25 21.58
C SER A 44 6.03 1.70 20.90
N PRO A 45 5.38 2.79 21.36
CA PRO A 45 4.22 3.32 20.67
C PRO A 45 4.62 3.77 19.26
N ASP A 46 3.82 3.38 18.27
CA ASP A 46 3.89 3.88 16.90
C ASP A 46 3.89 5.41 16.97
N PRO A 47 4.88 6.11 16.38
CA PRO A 47 4.82 7.57 16.31
C PRO A 47 3.52 7.90 15.59
N GLY A 48 2.61 8.62 16.27
CA GLY A 48 1.31 8.99 15.71
C GLY A 48 1.42 9.68 14.34
N PRO A 49 0.29 9.92 13.65
CA PRO A 49 0.28 10.25 12.23
C PRO A 49 1.26 11.38 11.89
N THR A 50 2.26 11.05 11.07
CA THR A 50 3.35 11.92 10.60
C THR A 50 2.92 12.84 9.44
N SER A 51 1.63 12.80 9.09
CA SER A 51 1.08 13.44 7.91
C SER A 51 0.76 14.91 8.16
N SER A 52 1.31 15.80 7.34
CA SER A 52 0.94 17.23 7.30
C SER A 52 -0.40 17.46 6.57
N VAL A 53 -1.07 16.39 6.14
CA VAL A 53 -2.34 16.45 5.42
C VAL A 53 -3.47 16.73 6.41
N ASP A 54 -4.26 17.78 6.14
CA ASP A 54 -5.54 17.98 6.82
C ASP A 54 -6.56 16.94 6.30
N MET A 55 -6.52 15.75 6.88
CA MET A 55 -7.40 14.65 6.47
C MET A 55 -8.88 14.98 6.67
N ALA A 56 -9.23 15.78 7.67
CA ALA A 56 -10.62 16.18 7.89
C ALA A 56 -11.15 17.02 6.73
N GLU A 57 -10.36 18.00 6.26
CA GLU A 57 -10.71 18.79 5.09
C GLU A 57 -10.75 17.92 3.82
N ARG A 58 -9.75 17.07 3.60
CA ARG A 58 -9.68 16.22 2.40
C ARG A 58 -10.83 15.23 2.30
N VAL A 59 -11.20 14.59 3.42
CA VAL A 59 -12.33 13.66 3.48
C VAL A 59 -13.66 14.40 3.33
N ALA A 60 -13.81 15.60 3.93
CA ALA A 60 -14.99 16.42 3.68
C ALA A 60 -15.13 16.81 2.19
N GLY A 61 -14.00 17.07 1.50
CA GLY A 61 -13.96 17.29 0.06
C GLY A 61 -14.41 16.07 -0.74
N LEU A 62 -13.98 14.87 -0.33
CA LEU A 62 -14.41 13.60 -0.91
C LEU A 62 -15.92 13.38 -0.73
N GLU A 63 -16.43 13.54 0.48
CA GLU A 63 -17.86 13.42 0.80
C GLU A 63 -18.69 14.40 -0.04
N LYS A 64 -18.20 15.63 -0.23
CA LYS A 64 -18.85 16.62 -1.09
C LYS A 64 -18.86 16.20 -2.56
N ARG A 65 -17.75 15.65 -3.08
CA ARG A 65 -17.66 15.15 -4.47
C ARG A 65 -18.72 14.08 -4.75
N PHE A 66 -19.05 13.30 -3.73
CA PHE A 66 -19.96 12.16 -3.80
C PHE A 66 -21.34 12.42 -3.18
N ALA A 67 -21.66 13.68 -2.84
CA ALA A 67 -22.89 14.05 -2.16
C ALA A 67 -24.17 13.79 -2.97
N ALA A 68 -24.06 13.71 -4.30
CA ALA A 68 -25.17 13.35 -5.18
C ALA A 68 -25.44 11.82 -5.22
N GLY A 69 -24.62 11.03 -4.53
CA GLY A 69 -24.67 9.58 -4.49
C GLY A 69 -23.66 8.93 -5.43
N PHE A 70 -23.47 7.63 -5.20
CA PHE A 70 -22.64 6.72 -5.96
C PHE A 70 -23.23 5.31 -5.81
N PRO A 71 -23.04 4.41 -6.77
CA PRO A 71 -23.47 3.03 -6.64
C PRO A 71 -22.82 2.37 -5.41
N GLN A 72 -23.62 1.61 -4.67
CA GLN A 72 -23.09 0.63 -3.73
C GLN A 72 -22.49 -0.54 -4.52
N HIS A 73 -21.71 -1.41 -3.88
CA HIS A 73 -21.05 -2.52 -4.57
C HIS A 73 -20.05 -2.05 -5.63
N SER A 74 -19.38 -0.93 -5.37
CA SER A 74 -18.47 -0.23 -6.29
C SER A 74 -17.05 -0.81 -6.31
N ILE A 75 -16.29 -0.49 -7.36
CA ILE A 75 -14.84 -0.71 -7.41
C ILE A 75 -14.16 0.60 -7.02
N VAL A 76 -13.43 0.61 -5.91
CA VAL A 76 -12.85 1.83 -5.33
C VAL A 76 -11.34 1.83 -5.53
N LEU A 77 -10.78 2.94 -6.02
CA LEU A 77 -9.33 3.17 -6.01
C LEU A 77 -9.00 4.10 -4.84
N THR A 78 -8.23 3.61 -3.89
CA THR A 78 -7.77 4.37 -2.73
C THR A 78 -6.25 4.40 -2.66
N GLY A 79 -5.71 5.52 -2.22
CA GLY A 79 -4.26 5.65 -2.09
C GLY A 79 -3.79 7.07 -1.95
N SER A 80 -2.47 7.24 -2.07
CA SER A 80 -1.81 8.53 -1.98
C SER A 80 -1.89 9.32 -3.29
N SER A 81 -0.88 10.16 -3.59
CA SER A 81 -0.88 11.02 -4.78
C SER A 81 -0.85 10.26 -6.10
N THR A 82 -0.26 9.06 -6.17
CA THR A 82 -0.26 8.24 -7.40
C THR A 82 -1.69 7.92 -7.84
N ILE A 83 -2.57 7.57 -6.90
CA ILE A 83 -4.00 7.34 -7.19
C ILE A 83 -4.72 8.68 -7.37
N GLY A 84 -4.52 9.63 -6.45
CA GLY A 84 -5.22 10.93 -6.51
C GLY A 84 -4.94 11.75 -7.78
N ARG A 85 -3.79 11.55 -8.42
CA ARG A 85 -3.41 12.18 -9.70
C ARG A 85 -3.76 11.35 -10.94
N TRP A 86 -4.21 10.10 -10.78
CA TRP A 86 -4.66 9.26 -11.89
C TRP A 86 -6.05 9.69 -12.39
N THR A 87 -6.10 10.84 -13.05
CA THR A 87 -7.35 11.49 -13.46
C THR A 87 -8.12 10.74 -14.55
N THR A 88 -7.43 9.88 -15.31
CA THR A 88 -7.97 9.03 -16.39
C THR A 88 -8.35 7.61 -15.93
N SER A 89 -8.29 7.31 -14.62
CA SER A 89 -8.47 5.96 -14.11
C SER A 89 -9.79 5.30 -14.49
N LYS A 90 -10.83 6.09 -14.74
CA LYS A 90 -12.14 5.60 -15.18
C LYS A 90 -12.10 5.09 -16.61
N GLU A 91 -11.42 5.81 -17.50
CA GLU A 91 -11.22 5.44 -18.90
C GLU A 91 -10.28 4.25 -19.02
N ASP A 92 -9.17 4.29 -18.29
CA ASP A 92 -8.11 3.29 -18.37
C ASP A 92 -8.58 1.91 -17.88
N LEU A 93 -9.44 1.86 -16.86
CA LEU A 93 -9.93 0.60 -16.29
C LEU A 93 -11.21 0.06 -16.95
N ARG A 94 -11.68 0.66 -18.05
CA ARG A 94 -12.85 0.13 -18.77
C ARG A 94 -12.68 -1.35 -19.16
N PRO A 95 -13.77 -2.15 -19.12
CA PRO A 95 -15.16 -1.77 -18.84
C PRO A 95 -15.55 -1.60 -17.36
N LEU A 96 -14.61 -1.73 -16.41
CA LEU A 96 -14.92 -1.58 -14.99
C LEU A 96 -15.35 -0.14 -14.68
N GLU A 97 -16.45 0.00 -13.93
CA GLU A 97 -16.85 1.29 -13.37
C GLU A 97 -16.16 1.51 -12.03
N THR A 98 -15.22 2.45 -12.01
CA THR A 98 -14.35 2.68 -10.86
C THR A 98 -14.49 4.07 -10.26
N TYR A 99 -14.21 4.18 -8.96
CA TYR A 99 -14.33 5.41 -8.16
C TYR A 99 -13.00 5.75 -7.51
N ASN A 100 -12.33 6.77 -8.05
CA ASN A 100 -11.04 7.23 -7.53
C ASN A 100 -11.21 8.20 -6.36
N ILE A 101 -10.78 7.74 -5.18
CA ILE A 101 -10.84 8.46 -3.90
C ILE A 101 -9.45 8.75 -3.32
N GLY A 102 -8.40 8.73 -4.16
CA GLY A 102 -7.02 8.98 -3.71
C GLY A 102 -6.81 10.39 -3.16
N ILE A 103 -5.96 10.50 -2.13
CA ILE A 103 -5.64 11.75 -1.44
C ILE A 103 -4.12 11.93 -1.43
N GLY A 104 -3.63 13.01 -2.03
CA GLY A 104 -2.20 13.29 -2.10
C GLY A 104 -1.56 13.49 -0.72
N GLY A 105 -0.35 12.95 -0.53
CA GLY A 105 0.46 13.12 0.68
C GLY A 105 0.12 12.18 1.83
N THR A 106 -0.90 11.32 1.71
CA THR A 106 -1.31 10.43 2.79
C THR A 106 -0.35 9.26 3.00
N THR A 107 -0.26 8.82 4.25
CA THR A 107 0.45 7.62 4.73
C THR A 107 -0.52 6.47 4.98
N VAL A 108 -0.01 5.27 5.28
CA VAL A 108 -0.88 4.13 5.66
C VAL A 108 -1.72 4.46 6.91
N ALA A 109 -1.15 5.19 7.87
CA ALA A 109 -1.84 5.58 9.10
C ALA A 109 -3.05 6.48 8.84
N ASP A 110 -2.97 7.38 7.85
CA ASP A 110 -4.10 8.22 7.45
C ASP A 110 -5.25 7.37 6.88
N HIS A 111 -4.93 6.40 6.03
CA HIS A 111 -5.92 5.50 5.44
C HIS A 111 -6.58 4.62 6.50
N LEU A 112 -5.82 4.10 7.47
CA LEU A 112 -6.37 3.37 8.62
C LEU A 112 -7.34 4.23 9.45
N ALA A 113 -6.93 5.46 9.78
CA ALA A 113 -7.72 6.35 10.63
C ALA A 113 -9.03 6.82 9.98
N TRP A 114 -9.07 6.89 8.65
CA TRP A 114 -10.20 7.45 7.90
C TRP A 114 -10.96 6.43 7.04
N LEU A 115 -10.61 5.15 7.14
CA LEU A 115 -11.20 4.06 6.35
C LEU A 115 -12.74 4.06 6.39
N ASP A 116 -13.32 4.20 7.60
CA ASP A 116 -14.77 4.15 7.82
C ASP A 116 -15.52 5.30 7.13
N ARG A 117 -14.83 6.40 6.82
CA ARG A 117 -15.42 7.56 6.10
C ARG A 117 -15.06 7.59 4.62
N MET A 118 -13.98 6.92 4.23
CA MET A 118 -13.50 6.94 2.85
C MET A 118 -14.00 5.75 2.03
N VAL A 119 -13.77 4.52 2.50
CA VAL A 119 -14.01 3.30 1.71
C VAL A 119 -15.35 2.66 2.05
N VAL A 120 -15.66 2.53 3.35
CA VAL A 120 -16.87 1.85 3.83
C VAL A 120 -18.17 2.38 3.21
N PRO A 121 -18.36 3.70 2.98
CA PRO A 121 -19.61 4.19 2.39
C PRO A 121 -19.94 3.61 1.01
N PHE A 122 -18.92 3.17 0.25
CA PHE A 122 -19.06 2.61 -1.10
C PHE A 122 -19.55 1.15 -1.13
N ASP A 123 -19.58 0.47 0.03
CA ASP A 123 -19.89 -0.96 0.13
C ASP A 123 -19.15 -1.75 -0.97
N PRO A 124 -17.81 -1.68 -1.05
CA PRO A 124 -17.09 -2.03 -2.27
C PRO A 124 -17.18 -3.53 -2.59
N ARG A 125 -17.23 -3.86 -3.88
CA ARG A 125 -16.97 -5.23 -4.38
C ARG A 125 -15.49 -5.47 -4.66
N ALA A 126 -14.72 -4.38 -4.83
CA ALA A 126 -13.27 -4.44 -4.92
C ALA A 126 -12.62 -3.13 -4.47
N VAL A 127 -11.43 -3.22 -3.89
CA VAL A 127 -10.61 -2.08 -3.46
C VAL A 127 -9.21 -2.20 -4.05
N ILE A 128 -8.83 -1.22 -4.88
CA ILE A 128 -7.49 -1.09 -5.47
C ILE A 128 -6.71 -0.08 -4.63
N VAL A 129 -5.64 -0.53 -3.99
CA VAL A 129 -4.91 0.19 -2.94
C VAL A 129 -3.50 0.54 -3.41
N TYR A 130 -3.10 1.81 -3.31
CA TYR A 130 -1.71 2.25 -3.43
C TYR A 130 -1.34 3.19 -2.28
N VAL A 131 -0.69 2.66 -1.25
CA VAL A 131 -0.26 3.43 -0.06
C VAL A 131 1.05 2.84 0.48
N GLY A 132 1.77 3.57 1.34
CA GLY A 132 3.08 3.16 1.85
C GLY A 132 4.26 3.89 1.21
N ALA A 133 4.10 4.44 0.01
CA ALA A 133 5.16 5.21 -0.65
C ALA A 133 5.64 6.41 0.19
N ASN A 134 4.74 7.10 0.88
CA ASN A 134 5.07 8.26 1.72
C ASN A 134 5.62 7.86 3.10
N ASP A 135 5.34 6.64 3.55
CA ASP A 135 5.92 6.08 4.77
C ASP A 135 7.42 5.80 4.60
N ILE A 136 7.86 5.54 3.36
CA ILE A 136 9.25 5.32 2.95
C ILE A 136 9.77 6.54 2.16
N SER A 137 9.62 7.76 2.67
CA SER A 137 10.08 8.96 1.96
C SER A 137 11.61 9.13 2.00
N GLY A 138 12.27 8.50 2.97
CA GLY A 138 13.71 8.69 3.25
C GLY A 138 14.02 9.93 4.09
N GLU A 139 12.98 10.62 4.54
CA GLU A 139 13.09 11.76 5.45
C GLU A 139 13.22 11.30 6.90
N GLU A 140 13.61 12.21 7.80
CA GLU A 140 13.66 11.93 9.24
C GLU A 140 12.29 11.44 9.74
N GLY A 141 12.28 10.27 10.37
CA GLY A 141 11.04 9.63 10.85
C GLY A 141 10.33 8.74 9.83
N SER A 142 10.87 8.55 8.62
CA SER A 142 10.39 7.51 7.70
C SER A 142 10.45 6.11 8.31
N ARG A 143 9.48 5.28 7.96
CA ARG A 143 9.44 3.85 8.26
C ARG A 143 10.43 3.11 7.38
N THR A 144 10.94 1.98 7.89
CA THR A 144 11.60 0.98 7.03
C THR A 144 10.58 0.29 6.13
N GLY A 145 11.06 -0.42 5.12
CA GLY A 145 10.23 -1.25 4.24
C GLY A 145 9.47 -2.32 5.02
N ALA A 146 10.10 -2.94 6.02
CA ALA A 146 9.45 -3.93 6.88
C ALA A 146 8.35 -3.32 7.76
N GLN A 147 8.58 -2.14 8.34
CA GLN A 147 7.57 -1.42 9.12
C GLN A 147 6.40 -0.98 8.23
N THR A 148 6.69 -0.48 7.03
CA THR A 148 5.67 -0.08 6.05
C THR A 148 4.83 -1.27 5.60
N ALA A 149 5.46 -2.41 5.29
CA ALA A 149 4.74 -3.63 4.95
C ALA A 149 3.82 -4.09 6.07
N GLY A 150 4.28 -4.04 7.33
CA GLY A 150 3.43 -4.35 8.49
C GLY A 150 2.19 -3.46 8.57
N ALA A 151 2.35 -2.15 8.39
CA ALA A 151 1.24 -1.20 8.39
C ALA A 151 0.29 -1.43 7.19
N VAL A 152 0.83 -1.71 6.00
CA VAL A 152 0.02 -2.03 4.81
C VAL A 152 -0.81 -3.28 5.05
N VAL A 153 -0.21 -4.34 5.58
CA VAL A 153 -0.92 -5.58 5.90
C VAL A 153 -2.03 -5.33 6.92
N GLU A 154 -1.78 -4.52 7.95
CA GLU A 154 -2.81 -4.10 8.91
C GLU A 154 -3.95 -3.36 8.20
N TYR A 155 -3.65 -2.44 7.28
CA TYR A 155 -4.66 -1.75 6.49
C TYR A 155 -5.49 -2.69 5.62
N LEU A 156 -4.85 -3.61 4.90
CA LEU A 156 -5.55 -4.61 4.08
C LEU A 156 -6.47 -5.49 4.93
N GLN A 157 -5.99 -5.95 6.09
CA GLN A 157 -6.81 -6.71 7.05
C GLN A 157 -8.00 -5.90 7.56
N ARG A 158 -7.81 -4.61 7.83
CA ARG A 158 -8.90 -3.74 8.28
C ARG A 158 -9.94 -3.55 7.17
N VAL A 159 -9.52 -3.37 5.91
CA VAL A 159 -10.43 -3.32 4.75
C VAL A 159 -11.21 -4.63 4.63
N GLU A 160 -10.54 -5.77 4.75
CA GLU A 160 -11.15 -7.10 4.72
C GLU A 160 -12.19 -7.33 5.84
N GLU A 161 -12.03 -6.69 7.00
CA GLU A 161 -12.98 -6.77 8.11
C GLU A 161 -14.24 -5.93 7.85
N VAL A 162 -14.09 -4.74 7.29
CA VAL A 162 -15.21 -3.81 7.07
C VAL A 162 -15.92 -4.02 5.74
N ALA A 163 -15.24 -4.61 4.75
CA ALA A 163 -15.76 -4.98 3.44
C ALA A 163 -15.45 -6.47 3.16
N PRO A 164 -16.13 -7.39 3.87
CA PRO A 164 -15.78 -8.82 3.84
C PRO A 164 -15.94 -9.49 2.46
N ASP A 165 -16.78 -8.91 1.60
CA ASP A 165 -17.08 -9.41 0.26
C ASP A 165 -16.25 -8.72 -0.84
N ALA A 166 -15.34 -7.81 -0.48
CA ALA A 166 -14.49 -7.11 -1.43
C ALA A 166 -13.23 -7.91 -1.80
N GLU A 167 -12.90 -7.95 -3.09
CA GLU A 167 -11.56 -8.32 -3.56
C GLU A 167 -10.57 -7.16 -3.32
N LEU A 168 -9.36 -7.45 -2.87
CA LEU A 168 -8.34 -6.43 -2.62
C LEU A 168 -7.20 -6.54 -3.62
N PHE A 169 -6.81 -5.41 -4.20
CA PHE A 169 -5.66 -5.32 -5.09
C PHE A 169 -4.66 -4.35 -4.48
N TYR A 170 -3.52 -4.84 -3.99
CA TYR A 170 -2.45 -3.97 -3.53
C TYR A 170 -1.50 -3.69 -4.68
N VAL A 171 -1.46 -2.44 -5.12
CA VAL A 171 -0.58 -1.98 -6.20
C VAL A 171 0.80 -1.71 -5.65
N GLU A 172 1.78 -2.32 -6.31
CA GLU A 172 3.20 -2.21 -5.98
C GLU A 172 3.64 -0.75 -5.79
N ILE A 173 4.40 -0.46 -4.72
CA ILE A 173 5.00 0.86 -4.52
C ILE A 173 6.06 1.05 -5.60
N ALA A 174 5.91 2.12 -6.39
CA ALA A 174 6.85 2.44 -7.46
C ALA A 174 8.17 2.97 -6.89
N GLU A 175 9.29 2.48 -7.41
CA GLU A 175 10.56 3.18 -7.27
C GLU A 175 10.53 4.46 -8.13
N THR A 176 11.11 5.55 -7.62
CA THR A 176 11.04 6.86 -8.29
C THR A 176 12.42 7.53 -8.30
N PRO A 177 12.75 8.34 -9.33
CA PRO A 177 14.01 9.08 -9.37
C PRO A 177 14.25 9.93 -8.12
N ALA A 178 13.21 10.61 -7.62
CA ALA A 178 13.29 11.50 -6.47
C ALA A 178 13.59 10.77 -5.15
N ARG A 179 13.27 9.48 -5.05
CA ARG A 179 13.47 8.64 -3.86
C ARG A 179 14.41 7.46 -4.12
N ALA A 180 15.35 7.61 -5.05
CA ALA A 180 16.29 6.54 -5.42
C ALA A 180 17.10 5.99 -4.22
N SER A 181 17.39 6.82 -3.21
CA SER A 181 18.13 6.41 -2.01
C SER A 181 17.42 5.37 -1.14
N VAL A 182 16.10 5.23 -1.26
CA VAL A 182 15.29 4.29 -0.48
C VAL A 182 14.72 3.14 -1.31
N GLY A 183 15.19 2.94 -2.56
CA GLY A 183 14.72 1.85 -3.42
C GLY A 183 14.85 0.45 -2.79
N ALA A 184 15.86 0.23 -1.95
CA ALA A 184 15.99 -1.03 -1.20
C ALA A 184 14.85 -1.25 -0.19
N GLU A 185 14.40 -0.20 0.50
CA GLU A 185 13.28 -0.27 1.45
C GLU A 185 11.95 -0.44 0.71
N VAL A 186 11.79 0.22 -0.44
CA VAL A 186 10.62 0.04 -1.32
C VAL A 186 10.50 -1.42 -1.76
N ARG A 187 11.58 -2.02 -2.29
CA ARG A 187 11.60 -3.44 -2.68
C ARG A 187 11.35 -4.37 -1.50
N ALA A 188 11.88 -4.06 -0.32
CA ALA A 188 11.64 -4.85 0.88
C ALA A 188 10.16 -4.82 1.28
N ALA A 189 9.51 -3.65 1.21
CA ALA A 189 8.08 -3.53 1.47
C ALA A 189 7.25 -4.31 0.46
N ASN A 190 7.50 -4.11 -0.84
CA ASN A 190 6.80 -4.81 -1.92
C ASN A 190 6.94 -6.33 -1.80
N THR A 191 8.15 -6.82 -1.54
CA THR A 191 8.42 -8.25 -1.32
C THR A 191 7.58 -8.81 -0.18
N ALA A 192 7.54 -8.12 0.96
CA ALA A 192 6.80 -8.57 2.13
C ALA A 192 5.27 -8.53 1.90
N VAL A 193 4.75 -7.50 1.23
CA VAL A 193 3.31 -7.40 0.92
C VAL A 193 2.90 -8.42 -0.14
N SER A 194 3.74 -8.67 -1.15
CA SER A 194 3.51 -9.75 -2.12
C SER A 194 3.47 -11.11 -1.43
N ALA A 195 4.41 -11.40 -0.52
CA ALA A 195 4.40 -12.64 0.26
C ALA A 195 3.15 -12.76 1.16
N TYR A 196 2.62 -11.64 1.67
CA TYR A 196 1.34 -11.66 2.39
C TYR A 196 0.17 -12.00 1.47
N ALA A 197 0.11 -11.41 0.28
CA ALA A 197 -0.92 -11.68 -0.73
C ALA A 197 -0.99 -13.16 -1.12
N GLU A 198 0.16 -13.86 -1.17
CA GLU A 198 0.19 -15.31 -1.39
C GLU A 198 -0.48 -16.15 -0.28
N THR A 199 -0.76 -15.56 0.88
CA THR A 199 -1.38 -16.26 2.03
C THR A 199 -2.88 -16.01 2.17
N ASP A 200 -3.45 -15.07 1.42
CA ASP A 200 -4.87 -14.75 1.44
C ASP A 200 -5.42 -14.59 0.02
N ASP A 201 -6.28 -15.52 -0.40
CA ASP A 201 -6.84 -15.56 -1.76
C ASP A 201 -7.65 -14.30 -2.14
N ARG A 202 -8.03 -13.46 -1.17
CA ARG A 202 -8.72 -12.18 -1.41
C ARG A 202 -7.80 -11.01 -1.69
N VAL A 203 -6.50 -11.18 -1.49
CA VAL A 203 -5.51 -10.13 -1.68
C VAL A 203 -4.65 -10.48 -2.87
N THR A 204 -4.77 -9.68 -3.93
CA THR A 204 -3.93 -9.78 -5.12
C THR A 204 -2.87 -8.69 -5.08
N PHE A 205 -1.60 -9.07 -5.17
CA PHE A 205 -0.51 -8.13 -5.42
C PHE A 205 -0.48 -7.76 -6.91
N VAL A 206 -0.41 -6.47 -7.23
CA VAL A 206 -0.39 -5.95 -8.59
C VAL A 206 1.00 -5.40 -8.90
N PRO A 207 1.88 -6.19 -9.56
CA PRO A 207 3.21 -5.74 -9.92
C PRO A 207 3.13 -4.70 -11.04
N THR A 208 3.85 -3.59 -10.88
CA THR A 208 3.90 -2.49 -11.87
C THR A 208 5.33 -2.04 -12.17
N ALA A 209 6.33 -2.49 -11.40
CA ALA A 209 7.72 -2.05 -11.55
C ALA A 209 8.27 -2.27 -12.96
N ASP A 210 8.02 -3.43 -13.58
CA ASP A 210 8.51 -3.77 -14.91
C ASP A 210 7.97 -2.82 -16.01
N ALA A 211 6.82 -2.18 -15.78
CA ALA A 211 6.27 -1.21 -16.71
C ALA A 211 6.95 0.18 -16.62
N LEU A 212 7.73 0.41 -15.56
CA LEU A 212 8.28 1.72 -15.19
C LEU A 212 9.81 1.80 -15.33
N VAL A 213 10.42 0.78 -15.94
CA VAL A 213 11.88 0.70 -16.13
C VAL A 213 12.29 0.82 -17.60
N THR A 214 13.52 1.24 -17.83
CA THR A 214 14.20 1.17 -19.12
C THR A 214 14.68 -0.26 -19.40
N SER A 215 15.19 -0.51 -20.61
CA SER A 215 15.68 -1.83 -21.03
C SER A 215 16.85 -2.39 -20.20
N ASP A 216 17.54 -1.54 -19.45
CA ASP A 216 18.61 -1.92 -18.52
C ASP A 216 18.11 -2.21 -17.09
N GLY A 217 16.80 -2.08 -16.86
CA GLY A 217 16.15 -2.32 -15.57
C GLY A 217 16.20 -1.13 -14.60
N SER A 218 16.75 0.02 -14.99
CA SER A 218 16.69 1.24 -14.16
C SER A 218 15.34 1.95 -14.32
N VAL A 219 14.91 2.69 -13.29
CA VAL A 219 13.67 3.49 -13.36
C VAL A 219 13.77 4.49 -14.51
N ASP A 220 12.78 4.50 -15.40
CA ASP A 220 12.75 5.38 -16.57
C ASP A 220 12.34 6.80 -16.14
N PRO A 221 13.28 7.78 -16.07
CA PRO A 221 12.95 9.11 -15.58
C PRO A 221 12.04 9.88 -16.54
N SER A 222 11.88 9.43 -17.80
CA SER A 222 11.00 10.07 -18.78
C SER A 222 9.52 9.82 -18.52
N LEU A 223 9.19 8.93 -17.58
CA LEU A 223 7.82 8.61 -17.15
C LEU A 223 7.33 9.49 -16.00
N PHE A 224 8.14 10.45 -15.56
CA PHE A 224 7.87 11.29 -14.40
C PHE A 224 7.85 12.76 -14.81
N VAL A 225 7.02 13.55 -14.13
CA VAL A 225 7.10 15.02 -14.23
C VAL A 225 8.39 15.52 -13.56
N ASP A 226 8.67 16.82 -13.69
CA ASP A 226 9.91 17.46 -13.20
C ASP A 226 10.27 17.18 -11.73
N ASP A 227 9.29 16.81 -10.90
CA ASP A 227 9.54 16.45 -9.50
C ASP A 227 10.20 15.07 -9.31
N GLY A 228 10.26 14.25 -10.36
CA GLY A 228 10.85 12.91 -10.34
C GLY A 228 10.15 11.93 -9.40
N LEU A 229 8.94 12.25 -8.94
CA LEU A 229 8.16 11.47 -7.97
C LEU A 229 6.84 11.02 -8.56
N HIS A 230 6.15 11.90 -9.29
CA HIS A 230 4.83 11.61 -9.86
C HIS A 230 4.93 11.32 -11.35
N PHE A 231 4.11 10.38 -11.82
CA PHE A 231 4.05 10.05 -13.23
C PHE A 231 3.55 11.23 -14.07
N ASP A 232 4.09 11.32 -15.28
CA ASP A 232 3.50 12.12 -16.36
C ASP A 232 2.44 11.30 -17.12
N GLU A 233 1.98 11.80 -18.27
CA GLU A 233 1.00 11.10 -19.10
C GLU A 233 1.51 9.73 -19.59
N ALA A 234 2.78 9.65 -20.01
CA ALA A 234 3.38 8.41 -20.49
C ALA A 234 3.57 7.39 -19.35
N GLY A 235 3.96 7.86 -18.16
CA GLY A 235 4.05 7.04 -16.96
C GLY A 235 2.70 6.48 -16.55
N TYR A 236 1.64 7.30 -16.53
CA TYR A 236 0.30 6.82 -16.25
C TYR A 236 -0.22 5.83 -17.30
N ALA A 237 0.12 6.00 -18.58
CA ALA A 237 -0.25 5.04 -19.61
C ALA A 237 0.34 3.65 -19.33
N ARG A 238 1.64 3.56 -19.00
CA ARG A 238 2.29 2.27 -18.66
C ARG A 238 1.79 1.70 -17.33
N PHE A 239 1.68 2.54 -16.30
CA PHE A 239 1.21 2.16 -14.98
C PHE A 239 -0.22 1.61 -15.03
N SER A 240 -1.12 2.32 -15.72
CA SER A 240 -2.52 1.92 -15.83
C SER A 240 -2.71 0.62 -16.61
N GLU A 241 -1.95 0.40 -17.68
CA GLU A 241 -1.96 -0.86 -18.43
C GLU A 241 -1.55 -2.04 -17.55
N ALA A 242 -0.47 -1.89 -16.76
CA ALA A 242 -0.02 -2.92 -15.83
C ALA A 242 -1.08 -3.23 -14.75
N VAL A 243 -1.68 -2.20 -14.14
CA VAL A 243 -2.77 -2.38 -13.18
C VAL A 243 -3.96 -3.09 -13.82
N ARG A 244 -4.39 -2.63 -15.00
CA ARG A 244 -5.52 -3.19 -15.74
C ARG A 244 -5.32 -4.66 -16.10
N ALA A 245 -4.10 -5.04 -16.51
CA ALA A 245 -3.77 -6.40 -16.90
C ALA A 245 -4.02 -7.43 -15.78
N VAL A 246 -3.93 -7.01 -14.52
CA VAL A 246 -4.19 -7.86 -13.35
C VAL A 246 -5.62 -7.70 -12.86
N VAL A 247 -6.09 -6.47 -12.69
CA VAL A 247 -7.38 -6.18 -12.06
C VAL A 247 -8.56 -6.60 -12.94
N LEU A 248 -8.49 -6.36 -14.25
CA LEU A 248 -9.62 -6.61 -15.14
C LEU A 248 -10.06 -8.09 -15.18
N PRO A 249 -9.18 -9.06 -15.51
CA PRO A 249 -9.59 -10.46 -15.58
C PRO A 249 -9.99 -11.06 -14.21
N ALA A 250 -9.63 -10.41 -13.10
CA ALA A 250 -10.03 -10.84 -11.76
C ALA A 250 -11.44 -10.37 -11.37
N LEU A 251 -11.98 -9.34 -12.05
CA LEU A 251 -13.28 -8.72 -11.70
C LEU A 251 -14.36 -8.84 -12.79
N GLU A 252 -14.01 -9.34 -13.97
CA GLU A 252 -14.93 -9.78 -15.04
C GLU A 252 -15.60 -11.12 -14.71
#